data_AF-A0A4Z0YEG9-F1
#
_entry.id   AF-A0A4Z0YEG9-F1
#
_cell.length_a   1.000
_cell.length_b   1.000
_cell.length_c   1.000
_cell.angle_alpha   90.00
_cell.angle_beta   90.00
_cell.angle_gamma   90.00
#
_symmetry.space_group_name_H-M   'P 1'
#
loop_
_entity.id
_entity.type
_entity.pdbx_description
1 polymer ?
#
loop_
_entity_poly.entity_id
_entity_poly.type
_entity_poly.pdbx_seq_one_letter_code
_entity_poly.pdbx_strand_id
1 'polypeptide(L)'
;MKEVKSNVITGKEFKEIREYKGLSLRDVAKFCDVSPQLIGQIEQGKKYFTENNYQQIIDAMNLATVAKASGELEKHKGIKLTTNK
;
A
#
# COMPACT_ATOMS: atom_id res chain seq x y z
N MET A 1 15.83 -3.95 -15.71
CA MET A 1 14.57 -3.30 -15.29
C MET A 1 14.76 -1.81 -15.48
N LYS A 2 13.93 -1.15 -16.31
CA LYS A 2 14.07 0.29 -16.58
C LYS A 2 13.37 1.06 -15.46
N GLU A 3 14.09 2.02 -14.90
CA GLU A 3 13.58 3.00 -13.93
C GLU A 3 12.65 3.97 -14.67
N VAL A 4 11.42 4.14 -14.19
CA VAL A 4 10.42 5.02 -14.83
C VAL A 4 10.70 6.46 -14.41
N LYS A 5 11.34 7.22 -15.29
CA LYS A 5 11.73 8.62 -15.06
C LYS A 5 10.75 9.55 -15.79
N SER A 6 9.72 10.05 -15.11
CA SER A 6 9.29 11.47 -15.20
C SER A 6 7.91 11.79 -14.58
N ASN A 7 7.05 10.81 -14.28
CA ASN A 7 5.68 11.06 -13.78
C ASN A 7 5.25 10.17 -12.59
N VAL A 8 6.22 9.68 -11.83
CA VAL A 8 6.01 8.71 -10.74
C VAL A 8 6.26 9.42 -9.42
N ILE A 9 5.31 9.36 -8.49
CA ILE A 9 5.53 9.87 -7.14
C ILE A 9 6.64 9.08 -6.44
N THR A 10 7.44 9.73 -5.63
CA THR A 10 8.46 9.06 -4.82
C THR A 10 7.82 8.19 -3.74
N GLY A 11 8.57 7.20 -3.24
CA GLY A 11 8.10 6.38 -2.11
C GLY A 11 7.79 7.22 -0.86
N LYS A 12 8.51 8.33 -0.66
CA LYS A 12 8.24 9.26 0.44
C LYS A 12 6.90 9.98 0.27
N GLU A 13 6.63 10.53 -0.91
CA GLU A 13 5.33 11.17 -1.22
C GLU A 13 4.18 10.17 -1.11
N PHE A 14 4.39 8.93 -1.59
CA PHE A 14 3.41 7.86 -1.43
C PHE A 14 3.08 7.61 0.06
N LYS A 15 4.10 7.54 0.92
CA LYS A 15 3.91 7.38 2.37
C LYS A 15 3.06 8.51 2.95
N GLU A 16 3.39 9.76 2.64
CA GLU A 16 2.71 10.94 3.15
C GLU A 16 1.21 10.92 2.75
N ILE A 17 0.91 10.60 1.50
CA ILE A 17 -0.46 10.49 0.99
C ILE A 17 -1.21 9.33 1.68
N ARG A 18 -0.57 8.17 1.81
CA ARG A 18 -1.15 6.99 2.45
C ARG A 18 -1.50 7.25 3.91
N GLU A 19 -0.59 7.88 4.64
CA GLU A 19 -0.78 8.25 6.06
C GLU A 19 -1.82 9.34 6.23
N TYR A 20 -1.88 10.32 5.32
CA TYR A 20 -2.93 11.34 5.31
C TYR A 20 -4.33 10.72 5.12
N LYS A 21 -4.46 9.68 4.28
CA LYS A 21 -5.68 8.86 4.14
C LYS A 21 -5.89 7.89 5.33
N GLY A 22 -4.94 7.83 6.26
CA GLY A 22 -4.90 6.94 7.42
C GLY A 22 -4.88 5.46 7.07
N LEU A 23 -4.34 5.10 5.91
CA LEU A 23 -4.25 3.71 5.46
C LEU A 23 -2.98 3.06 6.02
N SER A 24 -3.06 1.82 6.48
CA SER A 24 -1.84 1.05 6.79
C SER A 24 -1.25 0.41 5.53
N LEU A 25 0.02 -0.01 5.58
CA LEU A 25 0.65 -0.81 4.52
C LEU A 25 -0.16 -2.08 4.21
N ARG A 26 -0.76 -2.69 5.24
CA ARG A 26 -1.59 -3.89 5.10
C ARG A 26 -2.92 -3.60 4.41
N ASP A 27 -3.47 -2.40 4.62
CA ASP A 27 -4.73 -2.02 3.97
C ASP A 27 -4.53 -1.84 2.47
N VAL A 28 -3.42 -1.22 2.05
CA VAL A 28 -3.07 -1.12 0.63
C VAL A 28 -2.80 -2.52 0.05
N ALA A 29 -1.97 -3.33 0.71
CA ALA A 29 -1.62 -4.66 0.22
C ALA A 29 -2.80 -5.66 0.13
N LYS A 30 -3.97 -5.37 0.71
CA LYS A 30 -5.18 -6.19 0.49
C LYS A 30 -5.73 -6.08 -0.94
N PHE A 31 -5.38 -5.01 -1.65
CA PHE A 31 -5.92 -4.68 -2.97
C PHE A 31 -4.87 -4.79 -4.10
N CYS A 32 -3.69 -5.34 -3.83
CA CYS A 32 -2.68 -5.64 -4.85
C CYS A 32 -1.83 -6.86 -4.49
N ASP A 33 -1.11 -7.39 -5.48
CA ASP A 33 -0.19 -8.53 -5.29
C ASP A 33 1.18 -8.12 -4.72
N VAL A 34 1.27 -6.90 -4.18
CA VAL A 34 2.50 -6.35 -3.59
C VAL A 34 2.45 -6.54 -2.08
N SER A 35 3.47 -7.19 -1.53
CA SER A 35 3.55 -7.41 -0.08
C SER A 35 3.69 -6.09 0.70
N PRO A 36 3.13 -5.99 1.92
CA PRO A 36 3.31 -4.83 2.79
C PRO A 36 4.79 -4.48 3.03
N GLN A 37 5.65 -5.49 3.08
CA GLN A 37 7.10 -5.34 3.24
C GLN A 37 7.74 -4.64 2.04
N LEU A 38 7.34 -4.98 0.82
CA LEU A 38 7.85 -4.33 -0.38
C LEU A 38 7.39 -2.87 -0.45
N ILE A 39 6.12 -2.58 -0.12
CA ILE A 39 5.61 -1.21 -0.02
C ILE A 39 6.43 -0.42 1.00
N GLY A 40 6.68 -0.98 2.20
CA GLY A 40 7.50 -0.35 3.22
C GLY A 40 8.96 -0.11 2.79
N GLN A 41 9.55 -1.02 2.00
CA GLN A 41 10.89 -0.82 1.42
C GLN A 41 10.90 0.35 0.42
N ILE A 42 9.83 0.52 -0.36
CA ILE A 42 9.69 1.64 -1.30
C ILE A 42 9.58 2.97 -0.54
N GLU A 43 8.75 3.03 0.50
CA GLU A 43 8.59 4.24 1.32
C GLU A 43 9.86 4.67 2.05
N GLN A 44 10.71 3.71 2.42
CA GLN A 44 12.01 3.96 3.04
C GLN A 44 13.11 4.33 2.04
N GLY A 45 12.81 4.33 0.73
CA GLY A 45 13.80 4.56 -0.33
C GLY A 45 14.80 3.42 -0.51
N LYS A 46 14.56 2.24 0.10
CA LYS A 46 15.40 1.04 -0.08
C LYS A 46 15.15 0.38 -1.42
N LYS A 47 13.96 0.56 -1.97
CA LYS A 47 13.56 0.16 -3.32
C LYS A 47 12.81 1.30 -3.98
N TYR A 48 12.68 1.21 -5.30
CA TYR A 48 11.93 2.16 -6.10
C TYR A 48 10.75 1.49 -6.76
N PHE A 49 9.79 2.31 -7.18
CA PHE A 49 8.71 1.85 -8.02
C PHE A 49 9.27 1.31 -9.35
N THR A 50 8.70 0.20 -9.78
CA THR A 50 8.76 -0.29 -11.15
C THR A 50 7.45 0.08 -11.82
N GLU A 51 7.40 0.13 -13.15
CA GLU A 51 6.17 0.45 -13.87
C GLU A 51 4.97 -0.43 -13.44
N ASN A 52 5.23 -1.74 -13.30
CA ASN A 52 4.20 -2.70 -12.92
C ASN A 52 3.73 -2.51 -11.47
N ASN A 53 4.65 -2.40 -10.51
CA ASN A 53 4.25 -2.26 -9.10
C ASN A 53 3.64 -0.87 -8.81
N TYR A 54 4.02 0.16 -9.57
CA TYR A 54 3.51 1.51 -9.38
C TYR A 54 1.99 1.53 -9.57
N GLN A 55 1.50 1.08 -10.73
CA GLN A 55 0.06 1.11 -11.00
C GLN A 55 -0.73 0.27 -10.02
N GLN A 56 -0.27 -0.95 -9.74
CA GLN A 56 -0.95 -1.79 -8.77
C GLN A 56 -1.03 -1.16 -7.38
N ILE A 57 0.03 -0.48 -6.92
CA ILE A 57 0.05 0.16 -5.60
C ILE A 57 -0.84 1.41 -5.56
N ILE A 58 -0.85 2.21 -6.63
CA ILE A 58 -1.68 3.42 -6.71
C ILE A 58 -3.17 3.05 -6.78
N ASP A 59 -3.53 2.08 -7.62
CA ASP A 59 -4.90 1.59 -7.72
C ASP A 59 -5.37 0.98 -6.39
N ALA A 60 -4.52 0.19 -5.75
CA ALA A 60 -4.79 -0.38 -4.43
C ALA A 60 -5.00 0.70 -3.35
N MET A 61 -4.21 1.77 -3.36
CA MET A 61 -4.39 2.88 -2.41
C MET A 61 -5.73 3.60 -2.62
N ASN A 62 -6.16 3.77 -3.86
CA ASN A 62 -7.46 4.38 -4.17
C ASN A 62 -8.61 3.48 -3.71
N LEU A 63 -8.55 2.18 -4.04
CA LEU A 63 -9.54 1.20 -3.57
C LEU A 63 -9.59 1.12 -2.05
N ALA A 64 -8.44 1.08 -1.38
CA ALA A 64 -8.36 1.09 0.07
C ALA A 64 -8.95 2.39 0.66
N THR A 65 -8.74 3.55 0.02
CA THR A 65 -9.37 4.81 0.45
C THR A 65 -10.90 4.70 0.41
N VAL A 66 -11.44 4.19 -0.71
CA VAL A 66 -12.89 4.02 -0.89
C VAL A 66 -13.45 3.02 0.13
N ALA A 67 -12.82 1.86 0.29
CA ALA A 67 -13.19 0.83 1.27
C ALA A 67 -13.13 1.36 2.72
N LYS A 68 -12.22 2.30 3.00
CA LYS A 68 -12.15 2.95 4.31
C LYS A 68 -13.32 3.92 4.51
N ALA A 69 -13.61 4.73 3.51
CA ALA A 69 -14.71 5.70 3.54
C ALA A 69 -16.08 5.00 3.66
N SER A 70 -16.25 3.83 3.04
CA SER A 70 -17.46 3.01 3.15
C SER A 70 -17.56 2.19 4.45
N GLY A 71 -16.51 2.20 5.29
CA GLY A 71 -16.47 1.44 6.56
C GLY A 71 -16.16 -0.05 6.41
N GLU A 72 -15.80 -0.52 5.23
CA GLU A 72 -15.53 -1.94 4.94
C GLU A 72 -14.20 -2.44 5.52
N LEU A 73 -13.21 -1.54 5.69
CA LEU A 73 -11.89 -1.91 6.21
C LEU A 73 -11.86 -2.32 7.69
N GLU A 74 -12.82 -1.87 8.51
CA GLU A 74 -12.81 -2.11 9.97
C GLU A 74 -13.22 -3.55 10.35
N LYS A 75 -13.83 -4.32 9.44
CA LYS A 75 -14.38 -5.66 9.74
C LYS A 75 -13.35 -6.73 10.12
N HIS A 76 -12.05 -6.49 9.90
CA HIS A 76 -10.99 -7.49 10.13
C HIS A 76 -10.02 -7.17 11.28
N LYS A 77 -10.21 -6.08 12.04
CA LYS A 77 -9.33 -5.76 13.19
C LYS A 77 -9.51 -6.69 14.41
N GLY A 78 -10.56 -7.52 14.43
CA GLY A 78 -10.95 -8.34 15.58
C GLY A 78 -10.48 -9.80 15.63
N ILE A 79 -9.99 -10.38 14.52
CA ILE A 79 -9.59 -11.80 14.53
C ILE A 79 -8.10 -11.89 14.88
N LYS A 80 -7.81 -11.98 16.18
CA LYS A 80 -6.54 -12.57 16.64
C LYS A 80 -6.56 -14.02 16.18
N LEU A 81 -5.87 -14.34 15.09
CA LEU A 81 -5.53 -15.72 14.74
C LEU A 81 -4.61 -16.23 15.86
N THR A 82 -5.19 -16.85 16.88
CA THR A 82 -4.45 -17.66 17.84
C THR A 82 -4.04 -18.94 17.13
N THR A 83 -2.86 -18.93 16.51
CA THR A 83 -2.24 -20.17 16.04
C THR A 83 -1.76 -20.93 17.28
N ASN A 84 -2.58 -21.85 17.78
CA ASN A 84 -2.12 -22.87 18.70
C ASN A 84 -1.23 -23.84 17.94
N LYS A 85 -0.02 -24.04 18.47
CA LYS A 85 0.98 -25.01 18.01
C LYS A 85 0.81 -26.31 18.79
#